data_AF-A0A8T4Z9J9-F1
#
_entry.id   AF-A0A8T4Z9J9-F1
#
_cell.length_a   1.000
_cell.length_b   1.000
_cell.length_c   1.000
_cell.angle_alpha   90.00
_cell.angle_beta   90.00
_cell.angle_gamma   90.00
#
_symmetry.space_group_name_H-M   'P 1'
#
loop_
_entity.id
_entity.type
_entity.pdbx_description
1 polymer ?
#
loop_
_entity_poly.entity_id
_entity_poly.type
_entity_poly.pdbx_seq_one_letter_code
_entity_poly.pdbx_strand_id
1 'polypeptide(L)'
;MPEFLDSFAEEVELKKTYLRDILTKGVSNPLDPDIEVLMLRNWHNLPPFNVDLYLDSPKAIAVDGSLAKRLLSGGCVLYIVRSMALFGSKRFRRLEFDILTSRAGGIDVSRYVSRRSEYVEHMVAMDALESGVDADFLLIDGSFHSRLMAVPQDIPFEGRRRFMIDYFNMFCELLNTCRLRGVIPVGVSKDSRVTLLRDYFLSNLLSEELGNLQPSPEDYAEINRTFQSILHRRRGQRVKRFRLLESKYGVGKLARVMQILLEAKTLRSDHQMILRYTKGSGYSTPLELGAYGRGPELIGRYEREPGEYVAKYFPEAMDEAEDPKGFMEEATEVLSSIPSLSTIVSFHIRLDERDTPLRIDVPSWAFGINRTLKDLHGFAPLQDLDPTKIIAMLRTLFGGVRHYNILLTTVDNDVRLRRNIVDGTYLPILEKSLGLQLPIRPVRGYRRGWYVS
;
A
#
# COMPACT_ATOMS: atom_id res chain seq x y z
N MET A 1 -32.66 19.18 11.44
CA MET A 1 -32.42 18.36 10.23
C MET A 1 -31.19 18.95 9.53
N PRO A 2 -30.27 18.16 8.94
CA PRO A 2 -29.14 18.74 8.21
C PRO A 2 -29.63 19.64 7.07
N GLU A 3 -29.08 20.86 6.93
CA GLU A 3 -29.59 21.93 6.04
C GLU A 3 -29.60 21.61 4.52
N PHE A 4 -28.92 20.54 4.10
CA PHE A 4 -28.78 20.15 2.69
C PHE A 4 -29.31 18.74 2.40
N LEU A 5 -30.09 18.16 3.32
CA LEU A 5 -30.54 16.77 3.18
C LEU A 5 -31.47 16.59 1.98
N ASP A 6 -32.34 17.56 1.74
CA ASP A 6 -33.28 17.64 0.62
C ASP A 6 -32.55 17.73 -0.72
N SER A 7 -31.64 18.70 -0.89
CA SER A 7 -30.88 18.83 -2.14
C SER A 7 -29.98 17.60 -2.41
N PHE A 8 -29.43 16.99 -1.37
CA PHE A 8 -28.67 15.74 -1.52
C PHE A 8 -29.54 14.58 -1.99
N ALA A 9 -30.76 14.45 -1.44
CA ALA A 9 -31.69 13.40 -1.84
C ALA A 9 -32.13 13.56 -3.30
N GLU A 10 -32.40 14.78 -3.75
CA GLU A 10 -32.71 15.08 -5.16
C GLU A 10 -31.56 14.65 -6.10
N GLU A 11 -30.32 15.00 -5.77
CA GLU A 11 -29.14 14.60 -6.55
C GLU A 11 -28.95 13.07 -6.61
N VAL A 12 -29.24 12.36 -5.52
CA VAL A 12 -29.19 10.89 -5.48
C VAL A 12 -30.23 10.28 -6.40
N GLU A 13 -31.47 10.76 -6.37
CA GLU A 13 -32.53 10.24 -7.24
C GLU A 13 -32.26 10.53 -8.72
N LEU A 14 -31.77 11.73 -9.06
CA LEU A 14 -31.36 12.09 -10.43
C LEU A 14 -30.28 11.16 -10.98
N LYS A 15 -29.36 10.68 -10.13
CA LYS A 15 -28.20 9.87 -10.53
C LYS A 15 -28.33 8.39 -10.15
N LYS A 16 -29.49 7.94 -9.68
CA LYS A 16 -29.69 6.64 -9.02
C LYS A 16 -29.22 5.44 -9.83
N THR A 17 -29.61 5.36 -11.10
CA THR A 17 -29.24 4.26 -11.99
C THR A 17 -27.73 4.24 -12.23
N TYR A 18 -27.16 5.39 -12.57
CA TYR A 18 -25.72 5.57 -12.79
C TYR A 18 -24.90 5.20 -11.54
N LEU A 19 -25.30 5.70 -10.36
CA LEU A 19 -24.66 5.39 -9.09
C LEU A 19 -24.76 3.90 -8.77
N ARG A 20 -25.94 3.29 -8.96
CA ARG A 20 -26.14 1.85 -8.73
C ARG A 20 -25.21 1.04 -9.63
N ASP A 21 -25.16 1.30 -10.92
CA ASP A 21 -24.34 0.51 -11.84
C ASP A 21 -22.84 0.65 -11.51
N ILE A 22 -22.35 1.87 -11.25
CA ILE A 22 -20.94 2.08 -10.88
C ILE A 22 -20.56 1.43 -9.55
N LEU A 23 -21.44 1.53 -8.54
CA LEU A 23 -21.15 1.00 -7.20
C LEU A 23 -21.29 -0.53 -7.13
N THR A 24 -22.15 -1.13 -7.96
CA THR A 24 -22.43 -2.58 -7.89
C THR A 24 -21.72 -3.39 -8.96
N LYS A 25 -21.72 -2.94 -10.22
CA LYS A 25 -21.16 -3.68 -11.37
C LYS A 25 -19.81 -3.12 -11.83
N GLY A 26 -19.46 -1.93 -11.38
CA GLY A 26 -18.38 -1.16 -11.99
C GLY A 26 -18.71 -0.77 -13.43
N VAL A 27 -17.71 -0.32 -14.17
CA VAL A 27 -17.87 -0.05 -15.62
C VAL A 27 -17.89 -1.39 -16.36
N SER A 28 -18.98 -1.70 -17.05
CA SER A 28 -19.05 -2.89 -17.92
C SER A 28 -18.08 -2.75 -19.08
N ASN A 29 -17.39 -3.85 -19.39
CA ASN A 29 -16.39 -3.89 -20.45
C ASN A 29 -16.64 -5.10 -21.37
N PRO A 30 -16.44 -4.98 -22.70
CA PRO A 30 -16.40 -6.13 -23.61
C PRO A 30 -15.52 -7.31 -23.18
N LEU A 31 -14.49 -7.08 -22.35
CA LEU A 31 -13.61 -8.12 -21.79
C LEU A 31 -14.18 -8.83 -20.55
N ASP A 32 -15.36 -8.43 -20.06
CA ASP A 32 -15.93 -8.98 -18.83
C ASP A 32 -16.08 -10.51 -18.84
N PRO A 33 -16.53 -11.17 -19.93
CA PRO A 33 -16.61 -12.64 -19.96
C PRO A 33 -15.26 -13.32 -19.80
N ASP A 34 -14.21 -12.80 -20.44
CA ASP A 34 -12.86 -13.39 -20.38
C ASP A 34 -12.24 -13.21 -19.00
N ILE A 35 -12.45 -12.03 -18.41
CA ILE A 35 -11.98 -11.70 -17.08
C ILE A 35 -12.73 -12.51 -16.03
N GLU A 36 -14.01 -12.80 -16.21
CA GLU A 36 -14.78 -13.70 -15.36
C GLU A 36 -14.18 -15.12 -15.39
N VAL A 37 -13.90 -15.67 -16.59
CA VAL A 37 -13.27 -16.99 -16.74
C VAL A 37 -11.91 -17.04 -16.06
N LEU A 38 -11.06 -16.02 -16.28
CA LEU A 38 -9.76 -15.93 -15.64
C LEU A 38 -9.87 -15.79 -14.12
N MET A 39 -10.84 -15.02 -13.62
CA MET A 39 -11.05 -14.85 -12.19
C MET A 39 -11.49 -16.16 -11.54
N LEU A 40 -12.44 -16.88 -12.12
CA LEU A 40 -12.91 -18.17 -11.60
C LEU A 40 -11.80 -19.23 -11.59
N ARG A 41 -10.96 -19.26 -12.63
CA ARG A 41 -9.79 -20.17 -12.67
C ARG A 41 -8.73 -19.84 -11.62
N ASN A 42 -8.64 -18.58 -11.22
CA ASN A 42 -7.66 -18.10 -10.25
C ASN A 42 -8.28 -17.84 -8.87
N TRP A 43 -9.50 -18.31 -8.60
CA TRP A 43 -10.16 -18.21 -7.31
C TRP A 43 -10.33 -19.59 -6.70
N HIS A 44 -9.60 -19.82 -5.62
CA HIS A 44 -9.51 -21.10 -4.95
C HIS A 44 -10.39 -21.11 -3.71
N ASN A 45 -11.01 -22.25 -3.43
CA ASN A 45 -11.74 -22.47 -2.18
C ASN A 45 -10.77 -22.38 -1.01
N LEU A 46 -11.23 -21.85 0.12
CA LEU A 46 -10.44 -21.88 1.35
C LEU A 46 -10.09 -23.34 1.72
N PRO A 47 -8.85 -23.62 2.14
CA PRO A 47 -8.46 -24.95 2.58
C PRO A 47 -9.34 -25.40 3.76
N PRO A 48 -9.55 -26.72 3.94
CA PRO A 48 -10.25 -27.25 5.11
C PRO A 48 -9.64 -26.68 6.40
N PHE A 49 -10.50 -26.24 7.31
CA PHE A 49 -10.07 -25.64 8.56
C PHE A 49 -10.70 -26.40 9.69
N ASN A 50 -9.84 -27.01 10.50
CA ASN A 50 -10.24 -27.65 11.72
C ASN A 50 -9.68 -26.84 12.88
N VAL A 51 -10.55 -26.18 13.63
CA VAL A 51 -10.18 -25.40 14.82
C VAL A 51 -9.47 -26.29 15.84
N ASP A 52 -9.84 -27.57 15.93
CA ASP A 52 -9.27 -28.53 16.87
C ASP A 52 -7.84 -28.97 16.50
N LEU A 53 -7.37 -28.68 15.28
CA LEU A 53 -5.96 -28.86 14.89
C LEU A 53 -5.08 -27.66 15.28
N TYR A 54 -5.69 -26.53 15.63
CA TYR A 54 -5.02 -25.30 16.08
C TYR A 54 -5.30 -25.07 17.58
N LEU A 55 -5.02 -26.09 18.39
CA LEU A 55 -5.21 -26.07 19.86
C LEU A 55 -4.49 -24.89 20.53
N ASP A 56 -3.37 -24.45 19.95
CA ASP A 56 -2.72 -23.19 20.32
C ASP A 56 -3.14 -22.07 19.37
N SER A 57 -3.68 -20.99 19.93
CA SER A 57 -3.93 -19.76 19.17
C SER A 57 -2.63 -19.29 18.51
N PRO A 58 -2.64 -18.86 17.24
CA PRO A 58 -1.44 -18.45 16.54
C PRO A 58 -0.73 -17.35 17.32
N LYS A 59 0.57 -17.55 17.59
CA LYS A 59 1.40 -16.59 18.31
C LYS A 59 1.75 -15.44 17.37
N ALA A 60 0.89 -14.43 17.34
CA ALA A 60 1.03 -13.29 16.44
C ALA A 60 1.24 -11.99 17.22
N ILE A 61 2.20 -11.19 16.74
CA ILE A 61 2.30 -9.77 17.09
C ILE A 61 1.39 -9.02 16.13
N ALA A 62 0.50 -8.16 16.61
CA ALA A 62 -0.30 -7.28 15.76
C ALA A 62 0.12 -5.83 15.96
N VAL A 63 0.28 -5.11 14.86
CA VAL A 63 0.75 -3.72 14.85
C VAL A 63 -0.19 -2.88 14.00
N ASP A 64 -0.56 -1.73 14.56
CA ASP A 64 -1.31 -0.70 13.86
C ASP A 64 -0.93 0.69 14.38
N GLY A 65 -1.14 1.68 13.53
CA GLY A 65 -0.79 3.07 13.74
C GLY A 65 -1.99 3.99 13.59
N SER A 66 -1.88 5.18 14.16
CA SER A 66 -2.85 6.23 13.97
C SER A 66 -2.16 7.57 13.89
N LEU A 67 -2.76 8.48 13.14
CA LEU A 67 -2.23 9.82 12.96
C LEU A 67 -3.32 10.88 13.11
N ALA A 68 -2.91 12.03 13.61
CA ALA A 68 -3.71 13.25 13.63
C ALA A 68 -2.89 14.41 13.10
N LYS A 69 -3.55 15.32 12.39
CA LYS A 69 -2.96 16.56 11.88
C LYS A 69 -3.84 17.75 12.25
N ARG A 70 -3.23 18.87 12.61
CA ARG A 70 -3.91 20.15 12.86
C ARG A 70 -3.14 21.26 12.18
N LEU A 71 -3.80 21.97 11.26
CA LEU A 71 -3.29 23.23 10.74
C LEU A 71 -3.52 24.29 11.81
N LEU A 72 -2.44 24.91 12.27
CA LEU A 72 -2.43 25.92 13.31
C LEU A 72 -2.56 27.32 12.70
N SER A 73 -3.01 28.29 13.49
CA SER A 73 -3.20 29.69 13.08
C SER A 73 -1.92 30.34 12.53
N GLY A 74 -0.74 29.91 12.97
CA GLY A 74 0.56 30.36 12.47
C GLY A 74 0.99 29.75 11.13
N GLY A 75 0.11 29.04 10.43
CA GLY A 75 0.44 28.38 9.16
C GLY A 75 1.24 27.08 9.29
N CYS A 76 1.63 26.70 10.51
CA CYS A 76 2.34 25.47 10.81
C CYS A 76 1.37 24.28 10.90
N VAL A 77 1.87 23.06 10.70
CA VAL A 77 1.08 21.84 10.88
C VAL A 77 1.62 21.04 12.05
N LEU A 78 0.83 20.93 13.13
CA LEU A 78 1.06 19.92 14.15
C LEU A 78 0.64 18.56 13.61
N TYR A 79 1.51 17.57 13.73
CA TYR A 79 1.10 16.17 13.60
C TYR A 79 1.41 15.39 14.87
N ILE A 80 0.61 14.36 15.09
CA ILE A 80 0.78 13.38 16.16
C ILE A 80 0.63 12.03 15.48
N VAL A 81 1.63 11.16 15.64
CA VAL A 81 1.59 9.77 15.22
C VAL A 81 1.79 8.89 16.44
N ARG A 82 1.02 7.82 16.55
CA ARG A 82 1.23 6.81 17.58
C ARG A 82 0.91 5.44 17.03
N SER A 83 1.68 4.46 17.49
CA SER A 83 1.50 3.07 17.10
C SER A 83 1.62 2.17 18.32
N MET A 84 1.01 1.00 18.22
CA MET A 84 1.04 -0.02 19.26
C MET A 84 1.29 -1.39 18.64
N ALA A 85 2.09 -2.20 19.32
CA ALA A 85 2.18 -3.62 19.07
C ALA A 85 1.52 -4.40 20.22
N LEU A 86 0.78 -5.45 19.89
CA LEU A 86 0.10 -6.34 20.83
C LEU A 86 0.59 -7.77 20.63
N PHE A 87 1.01 -8.42 21.72
CA PHE A 87 1.33 -9.85 21.75
C PHE A 87 0.78 -10.46 23.05
N GLY A 88 -0.24 -11.30 22.94
CA GLY A 88 -0.99 -11.77 24.12
C GLY A 88 -1.51 -10.58 24.93
N SER A 89 -1.06 -10.45 26.19
CA SER A 89 -1.38 -9.31 27.06
C SER A 89 -0.34 -8.17 27.01
N LYS A 90 0.83 -8.39 26.39
CA LYS A 90 1.91 -7.40 26.32
C LYS A 90 1.59 -6.33 25.28
N ARG A 91 1.86 -5.07 25.64
CA ARG A 91 1.58 -3.88 24.83
C ARG A 91 2.82 -3.02 24.72
N PHE A 92 3.30 -2.80 23.50
CA PHE A 92 4.42 -1.91 23.17
C PHE A 92 3.84 -0.67 22.52
N ARG A 93 4.30 0.52 22.90
CA ARG A 93 3.67 1.78 22.48
C ARG A 93 4.74 2.81 22.16
N ARG A 94 4.57 3.49 21.03
CA ARG A 94 5.34 4.69 20.68
C ARG A 94 4.39 5.81 20.28
N LEU A 95 4.74 7.03 20.66
CA LEU A 95 4.05 8.24 20.27
C LEU A 95 5.10 9.29 19.92
N GLU A 96 4.93 9.90 18.77
CA GLU A 96 5.71 11.06 18.35
C GLU A 96 4.78 12.19 17.95
N PHE A 97 5.21 13.41 18.21
CA PHE A 97 4.54 14.60 17.69
C PHE A 97 5.61 15.59 17.27
N ASP A 98 5.27 16.41 16.29
CA ASP A 98 6.14 17.49 15.86
C ASP A 98 5.33 18.56 15.13
N ILE A 99 5.93 19.73 14.95
CA ILE A 99 5.35 20.86 14.23
C ILE A 99 6.15 21.07 12.95
N LEU A 100 5.45 20.97 11.82
CA LEU A 100 6.03 21.21 10.50
C LEU A 100 5.85 22.66 10.10
N THR A 101 6.98 23.28 9.76
CA THR A 101 7.06 24.57 9.08
C THR A 101 7.62 24.33 7.69
N SER A 102 6.81 24.57 6.65
CA SER A 102 7.31 24.50 5.27
C SER A 102 6.35 25.21 4.31
N ARG A 103 6.89 25.63 3.15
CA ARG A 103 6.11 26.05 1.98
C ARG A 103 5.42 24.87 1.27
N ALA A 104 5.67 23.64 1.72
CA ALA A 104 5.09 22.42 1.15
C ALA A 104 3.55 22.43 1.19
N GLY A 105 2.93 21.87 0.15
CA GLY A 105 1.50 21.76 0.06
C GLY A 105 0.92 20.71 1.03
N GLY A 106 -0.39 20.76 1.28
CA GLY A 106 -1.07 19.79 2.15
C GLY A 106 -0.95 18.33 1.71
N ILE A 107 -0.67 18.07 0.42
CA ILE A 107 -0.38 16.73 -0.12
C ILE A 107 0.95 16.20 0.41
N ASP A 108 2.00 17.01 0.39
CA ASP A 108 3.33 16.59 0.83
C ASP A 108 3.38 16.39 2.34
N VAL A 109 2.72 17.28 3.10
CA VAL A 109 2.48 17.08 4.54
C VAL A 109 1.78 15.76 4.80
N SER A 110 0.74 15.45 4.02
CA SER A 110 -0.02 14.21 4.21
C SER A 110 0.83 12.98 3.89
N ARG A 111 1.63 13.01 2.82
CA ARG A 111 2.55 11.91 2.46
C ARG A 111 3.61 11.71 3.55
N TYR A 112 4.25 12.77 4.00
CA TYR A 112 5.26 12.69 5.05
C TYR A 112 4.68 12.12 6.35
N VAL A 113 3.57 12.67 6.85
CA VAL A 113 2.96 12.18 8.11
C VAL A 113 2.48 10.73 7.98
N SER A 114 1.97 10.31 6.82
CA SER A 114 1.64 8.89 6.58
C SER A 114 2.88 8.00 6.62
N ARG A 115 3.99 8.39 5.98
CA ARG A 115 5.26 7.64 6.06
C ARG A 115 5.86 7.65 7.47
N ARG A 116 5.67 8.73 8.22
CA ARG A 116 6.08 8.80 9.62
C ARG A 116 5.25 7.85 10.50
N SER A 117 3.95 7.72 10.24
CA SER A 117 3.11 6.70 10.90
C SER A 117 3.64 5.29 10.64
N GLU A 118 3.91 4.95 9.37
CA GLU A 118 4.49 3.66 8.99
C GLU A 118 5.85 3.41 9.66
N TYR A 119 6.70 4.44 9.77
CA TYR A 119 7.97 4.36 10.48
C TYR A 119 7.78 4.02 11.97
N VAL A 120 6.82 4.68 12.64
CA VAL A 120 6.52 4.40 14.06
C VAL A 120 5.92 3.00 14.24
N GLU A 121 5.15 2.49 13.27
CA GLU A 121 4.73 1.09 13.23
C GLU A 121 5.93 0.14 13.12
N HIS A 122 6.92 0.42 12.26
CA HIS A 122 8.12 -0.40 12.17
C HIS A 122 8.89 -0.43 13.49
N MET A 123 9.06 0.73 14.13
CA MET A 123 9.77 0.83 15.40
C MET A 123 9.08 0.05 16.53
N VAL A 124 7.74 0.14 16.64
CA VAL A 124 7.03 -0.60 17.70
C VAL A 124 6.95 -2.10 17.41
N ALA A 125 6.97 -2.50 16.13
CA ALA A 125 7.14 -3.88 15.73
C ALA A 125 8.52 -4.42 16.15
N MET A 126 9.58 -3.62 15.94
CA MET A 126 10.93 -3.95 16.39
C MET A 126 11.02 -4.08 17.90
N ASP A 127 10.47 -3.14 18.67
CA ASP A 127 10.41 -3.20 20.14
C ASP A 127 9.79 -4.52 20.63
N ALA A 128 8.70 -4.94 19.98
CA ALA A 128 8.02 -6.18 20.32
C ALA A 128 8.92 -7.39 20.03
N LEU A 129 9.54 -7.46 18.86
CA LEU A 129 10.48 -8.53 18.51
C LEU A 129 11.67 -8.57 19.49
N GLU A 130 12.32 -7.44 19.73
CA GLU A 130 13.49 -7.33 20.61
C GLU A 130 13.21 -7.72 22.06
N SER A 131 11.97 -7.57 22.54
CA SER A 131 11.57 -8.01 23.88
C SER A 131 11.62 -9.52 24.13
N GLY A 132 11.91 -10.32 23.10
CA GLY A 132 12.08 -11.78 23.20
C GLY A 132 10.77 -12.54 23.26
N VAL A 133 9.68 -11.99 22.73
CA VAL A 133 8.42 -12.74 22.58
C VAL A 133 8.59 -13.87 21.57
N ASP A 134 8.04 -15.02 21.90
CA ASP A 134 8.00 -16.20 21.03
C ASP A 134 6.80 -16.06 20.09
N ALA A 135 7.01 -15.45 18.92
CA ALA A 135 5.96 -15.20 17.93
C ALA A 135 6.25 -15.96 16.62
N ASP A 136 5.22 -16.53 16.03
CA ASP A 136 5.28 -17.14 14.70
C ASP A 136 5.03 -16.11 13.59
N PHE A 137 4.25 -15.06 13.88
CA PHE A 137 3.80 -14.08 12.90
C PHE A 137 3.91 -12.64 13.41
N LEU A 138 4.15 -11.72 12.48
CA LEU A 138 4.03 -10.28 12.66
C LEU A 138 2.97 -9.74 11.70
N LEU A 139 1.82 -9.31 12.21
CA LEU A 139 0.73 -8.73 11.44
C LEU A 139 0.86 -7.21 11.43
N ILE A 140 0.84 -6.60 10.25
CA ILE A 140 0.85 -5.15 10.06
C ILE A 140 -0.36 -4.75 9.19
N ASP A 141 -1.11 -3.72 9.60
CA ASP A 141 -2.13 -3.13 8.72
C ASP A 141 -1.44 -2.32 7.60
N GLY A 142 -1.51 -2.85 6.37
CA GLY A 142 -0.91 -2.26 5.19
C GLY A 142 -0.16 -3.23 4.29
N SER A 143 0.19 -2.75 3.10
CA SER A 143 0.89 -3.53 2.07
C SER A 143 2.41 -3.36 2.18
N PHE A 144 3.15 -4.45 2.36
CA PHE A 144 4.62 -4.42 2.31
C PHE A 144 5.15 -4.03 0.94
N HIS A 145 4.53 -4.51 -0.12
CA HIS A 145 4.96 -4.15 -1.49
C HIS A 145 4.83 -2.63 -1.72
N SER A 146 3.79 -2.01 -1.19
CA SER A 146 3.58 -0.55 -1.31
C SER A 146 4.58 0.27 -0.47
N ARG A 147 5.06 -0.28 0.64
CA ARG A 147 6.17 0.29 1.44
C ARG A 147 7.50 0.17 0.70
N LEU A 148 7.79 -1.00 0.10
CA LEU A 148 8.99 -1.21 -0.73
C LEU A 148 9.07 -0.30 -1.95
N MET A 149 7.93 -0.02 -2.59
CA MET A 149 7.87 0.83 -3.79
C MET A 149 7.86 2.34 -3.48
N ALA A 150 8.05 2.74 -2.22
CA ALA A 150 8.26 4.14 -1.88
C ALA A 150 9.53 4.68 -2.58
N VAL A 151 9.55 5.96 -2.96
CA VAL A 151 10.72 6.58 -3.58
C VAL A 151 11.50 7.32 -2.49
N PRO A 152 12.71 6.87 -2.12
CA PRO A 152 13.63 7.64 -1.29
C PRO A 152 14.08 8.89 -2.04
N GLN A 153 13.86 10.05 -1.42
CA GLN A 153 14.34 11.38 -1.84
C GLN A 153 14.14 12.34 -0.66
N ASP A 154 14.72 13.54 -0.75
CA ASP A 154 14.45 14.61 0.19
C ASP A 154 12.96 14.86 0.37
N ILE A 155 12.56 14.97 1.63
CA ILE A 155 11.22 15.45 1.98
C ILE A 155 11.21 16.97 2.09
N PRO A 156 10.09 17.65 1.77
CA PRO A 156 10.05 19.10 1.71
C PRO A 156 9.92 19.76 3.10
N PHE A 157 10.61 19.26 4.14
CA PHE A 157 10.54 19.74 5.52
C PHE A 157 11.94 19.93 6.11
N GLU A 158 12.27 21.17 6.48
CA GLU A 158 13.55 21.56 7.09
C GLU A 158 13.82 20.76 8.37
N GLY A 159 15.07 20.34 8.56
CA GLY A 159 15.52 19.54 9.71
C GLY A 159 15.04 18.09 9.68
N ARG A 160 14.41 17.64 8.59
CA ARG A 160 13.86 16.29 8.43
C ARG A 160 14.20 15.67 7.07
N ARG A 161 15.02 16.32 6.24
CA ARG A 161 15.28 15.95 4.84
C ARG A 161 15.73 14.50 4.67
N ARG A 162 16.57 14.00 5.59
CA ARG A 162 17.10 12.63 5.61
C ARG A 162 16.10 11.51 5.92
N PHE A 163 14.87 11.84 6.36
CA PHE A 163 13.92 10.88 6.93
C PHE A 163 13.68 9.62 6.08
N MET A 164 13.69 9.73 4.75
CA MET A 164 13.47 8.55 3.90
C MET A 164 14.59 7.52 4.00
N ILE A 165 15.81 7.92 4.33
CA ILE A 165 16.91 6.99 4.62
C ILE A 165 16.63 6.25 5.92
N ASP A 166 16.28 6.98 6.99
CA ASP A 166 15.93 6.38 8.29
C ASP A 166 14.73 5.41 8.16
N TYR A 167 13.74 5.77 7.33
CA TYR A 167 12.58 4.93 7.02
C TYR A 167 12.99 3.59 6.41
N PHE A 168 13.81 3.62 5.36
CA PHE A 168 14.22 2.42 4.65
C PHE A 168 15.18 1.57 5.49
N ASN A 169 16.09 2.19 6.24
CA ASN A 169 16.98 1.47 7.14
C ASN A 169 16.18 0.63 8.16
N MET A 170 15.28 1.27 8.91
CA MET A 170 14.40 0.60 9.88
C MET A 170 13.51 -0.48 9.24
N PHE A 171 13.01 -0.24 8.03
CA PHE A 171 12.19 -1.23 7.34
C PHE A 171 13.00 -2.47 6.90
N CYS A 172 14.21 -2.27 6.39
CA CYS A 172 15.13 -3.35 6.03
C CYS A 172 15.51 -4.16 7.28
N GLU A 173 15.86 -3.46 8.36
CA GLU A 173 16.21 -4.08 9.64
C GLU A 173 15.05 -4.92 10.19
N LEU A 174 13.82 -4.41 10.16
CA LEU A 174 12.63 -5.15 10.59
C LEU A 174 12.45 -6.46 9.83
N LEU A 175 12.53 -6.42 8.49
CA LEU A 175 12.36 -7.63 7.66
C LEU A 175 13.50 -8.63 7.88
N ASN A 176 14.73 -8.16 8.05
CA ASN A 176 15.89 -9.00 8.35
C ASN A 176 15.77 -9.65 9.73
N THR A 177 15.37 -8.89 10.75
CA THR A 177 15.14 -9.42 12.10
C THR A 177 14.03 -10.46 12.11
N CYS A 178 12.93 -10.24 11.38
CA CYS A 178 11.88 -11.24 11.20
C CYS A 178 12.43 -12.53 10.59
N ARG A 179 13.21 -12.42 9.51
CA ARG A 179 13.83 -13.57 8.84
C ARG A 179 14.79 -14.33 9.76
N LEU A 180 15.67 -13.63 10.48
CA LEU A 180 16.63 -14.24 11.40
C LEU A 180 15.96 -14.98 12.56
N ARG A 181 14.81 -14.47 13.03
CA ARG A 181 14.05 -15.07 14.13
C ARG A 181 13.00 -16.09 13.67
N GLY A 182 12.85 -16.31 12.36
CA GLY A 182 11.83 -17.20 11.82
C GLY A 182 10.38 -16.68 11.99
N VAL A 183 10.20 -15.39 12.28
CA VAL A 183 8.88 -14.75 12.39
C VAL A 183 8.40 -14.37 11.01
N ILE A 184 7.22 -14.82 10.58
CA ILE A 184 6.68 -14.51 9.24
C ILE A 184 5.93 -13.18 9.29
N PRO A 185 6.41 -12.11 8.64
CA PRO A 185 5.67 -10.87 8.58
C PRO A 185 4.56 -10.97 7.52
N VAL A 186 3.36 -10.54 7.87
CA VAL A 186 2.15 -10.57 7.05
C VAL A 186 1.52 -9.17 7.04
N GLY A 187 1.55 -8.53 5.88
CA GLY A 187 0.84 -7.29 5.63
C GLY A 187 -0.61 -7.60 5.27
N VAL A 188 -1.56 -7.05 6.02
CA VAL A 188 -2.99 -7.22 5.78
C VAL A 188 -3.56 -5.87 5.39
N SER A 189 -4.14 -5.75 4.19
CA SER A 189 -4.61 -4.44 3.70
C SER A 189 -5.98 -4.51 3.06
N LYS A 190 -6.80 -3.48 3.30
CA LYS A 190 -8.09 -3.25 2.64
C LYS A 190 -7.92 -2.39 1.37
N ASP A 191 -6.90 -2.68 0.56
CA ASP A 191 -6.58 -1.83 -0.59
C ASP A 191 -7.57 -2.06 -1.74
N SER A 192 -8.59 -1.22 -1.78
CA SER A 192 -9.65 -1.27 -2.80
C SER A 192 -9.22 -0.77 -4.19
N ARG A 193 -7.96 -0.31 -4.37
CA ARG A 193 -7.48 0.30 -5.63
C ARG A 193 -6.34 -0.46 -6.31
N VAL A 194 -5.88 -1.55 -5.72
CA VAL A 194 -4.87 -2.43 -6.32
C VAL A 194 -5.40 -3.08 -7.60
N THR A 195 -4.53 -3.27 -8.57
CA THR A 195 -4.84 -3.80 -9.91
C THR A 195 -3.92 -4.95 -10.31
N LEU A 196 -3.22 -5.59 -9.37
CA LEU A 196 -2.17 -6.57 -9.68
C LEU A 196 -2.72 -7.81 -10.37
N LEU A 197 -3.81 -8.37 -9.84
CA LEU A 197 -4.46 -9.55 -10.43
C LEU A 197 -5.07 -9.21 -11.79
N ARG A 198 -5.69 -8.03 -11.90
CA ARG A 198 -6.19 -7.52 -13.18
C ARG A 198 -5.08 -7.37 -14.21
N ASP A 199 -3.98 -6.72 -13.84
CA ASP A 199 -2.87 -6.44 -14.73
C ASP A 199 -2.22 -7.78 -15.19
N TYR A 200 -2.23 -8.81 -14.33
CA TYR A 200 -1.89 -10.19 -14.70
C TYR A 200 -2.86 -10.78 -15.74
N PHE A 201 -4.17 -10.68 -15.52
CA PHE A 201 -5.17 -11.17 -16.49
C PHE A 201 -5.06 -10.46 -17.84
N LEU A 202 -4.89 -9.14 -17.85
CA LEU A 202 -4.70 -8.38 -19.08
C LEU A 202 -3.40 -8.76 -19.81
N SER A 203 -2.34 -9.09 -19.06
CA SER A 203 -1.09 -9.58 -19.65
C SER A 203 -1.26 -10.95 -20.31
N ASN A 204 -2.05 -11.84 -19.70
CA ASN A 204 -2.39 -13.14 -20.30
C ASN A 204 -3.22 -12.98 -21.56
N LEU A 205 -4.30 -12.19 -21.51
CA LEU A 205 -5.15 -11.91 -22.67
C LEU A 205 -4.34 -11.28 -23.80
N LEU A 206 -3.48 -10.31 -23.51
CA LEU A 206 -2.63 -9.70 -24.54
C LEU A 206 -1.69 -10.71 -25.18
N SER A 207 -1.06 -11.57 -24.36
CA SER A 207 -0.12 -12.57 -24.86
C SER A 207 -0.79 -13.60 -25.78
N GLU A 208 -2.00 -14.03 -25.43
CA GLU A 208 -2.83 -14.93 -26.25
C GLU A 208 -3.21 -14.29 -27.58
N GLU A 209 -3.71 -13.04 -27.55
CA GLU A 209 -4.09 -12.31 -28.76
C GLU A 209 -2.89 -12.05 -29.69
N LEU A 210 -1.73 -11.69 -29.13
CA LEU A 210 -0.51 -11.51 -29.93
C LEU A 210 0.01 -12.83 -30.49
N GLY A 211 -0.15 -13.94 -29.76
CA GLY A 211 0.16 -15.28 -30.26
C GLY A 211 -0.69 -15.67 -31.47
N ASN A 212 -1.97 -15.29 -31.47
CA ASN A 212 -2.89 -15.54 -32.59
C ASN A 212 -2.65 -14.61 -33.77
N LEU A 213 -2.32 -13.34 -33.52
CA LEU A 213 -2.07 -12.34 -34.56
C LEU A 213 -0.72 -12.52 -35.26
N GLN A 214 0.27 -13.09 -34.57
CA GLN A 214 1.65 -13.25 -35.03
C GLN A 214 2.22 -11.99 -35.70
N PRO A 215 2.23 -10.83 -35.00
CA PRO A 215 2.72 -9.58 -35.56
C PRO A 215 4.23 -9.62 -35.84
N SER A 216 4.73 -8.68 -36.64
CA SER A 216 6.19 -8.55 -36.82
C SER A 216 6.88 -8.27 -35.46
N PRO A 217 8.15 -8.65 -35.29
CA PRO A 217 8.88 -8.42 -34.04
C PRO A 217 8.86 -6.97 -33.56
N GLU A 218 8.92 -6.01 -34.49
CA GLU A 218 8.84 -4.57 -34.20
C GLU A 218 7.47 -4.19 -33.64
N ASP A 219 6.39 -4.66 -34.27
CA ASP A 219 5.03 -4.38 -33.84
C ASP A 219 4.73 -5.05 -32.49
N TYR A 220 5.18 -6.29 -32.30
CA TYR A 220 5.11 -6.99 -31.00
C TYR A 220 5.76 -6.17 -29.89
N ALA A 221 6.99 -5.71 -30.12
CA ALA A 221 7.74 -4.89 -29.18
C ALA A 221 7.05 -3.53 -28.90
N GLU A 222 6.47 -2.89 -29.92
CA GLU A 222 5.74 -1.63 -29.76
C GLU A 222 4.44 -1.81 -28.95
N ILE A 223 3.66 -2.85 -29.23
CA ILE A 223 2.42 -3.16 -28.50
C ILE A 223 2.74 -3.43 -27.03
N ASN A 224 3.70 -4.31 -26.76
CA ASN A 224 4.10 -4.63 -25.39
C ASN A 224 4.67 -3.41 -24.64
N ARG A 225 5.51 -2.61 -25.29
CA ARG A 225 6.04 -1.37 -24.67
C ARG A 225 4.92 -0.40 -24.32
N THR A 226 3.90 -0.29 -25.18
CA THR A 226 2.73 0.56 -24.94
C THR A 226 1.90 0.04 -23.79
N PHE A 227 1.60 -1.26 -23.77
CA PHE A 227 0.87 -1.91 -22.69
C PHE A 227 1.56 -1.72 -21.35
N GLN A 228 2.86 -2.03 -21.26
CA GLN A 228 3.65 -1.80 -20.06
C GLN A 228 3.61 -0.32 -19.65
N SER A 229 3.80 0.61 -20.59
CA SER A 229 3.74 2.05 -20.30
C SER A 229 2.38 2.49 -19.71
N ILE A 230 1.28 1.88 -20.14
CA ILE A 230 -0.07 2.12 -19.62
C ILE A 230 -0.19 1.57 -18.19
N LEU A 231 0.19 0.31 -17.95
CA LEU A 231 0.18 -0.29 -16.61
C LEU A 231 1.00 0.53 -15.61
N HIS A 232 2.13 1.08 -16.07
CA HIS A 232 3.04 1.90 -15.29
C HIS A 232 2.54 3.35 -15.10
N ARG A 233 1.33 3.68 -15.56
CA ARG A 233 0.65 4.98 -15.44
C ARG A 233 1.53 6.17 -15.87
N ARG A 234 2.37 6.00 -16.89
CA ARG A 234 3.20 7.09 -17.43
C ARG A 234 2.28 8.11 -18.12
N ARG A 235 2.26 9.36 -17.63
CA ARG A 235 1.40 10.45 -18.15
C ARG A 235 1.59 10.65 -19.66
N GLY A 236 0.51 10.99 -20.36
CA GLY A 236 0.56 11.50 -21.75
C GLY A 236 0.53 10.44 -22.87
N GLN A 237 0.45 9.14 -22.54
CA GLN A 237 0.44 8.07 -23.54
C GLN A 237 -0.90 8.03 -24.31
N ARG A 238 -0.90 8.64 -25.49
CA ARG A 238 -2.02 8.64 -26.42
C ARG A 238 -1.99 7.34 -27.22
N VAL A 239 -3.14 6.64 -27.29
CA VAL A 239 -3.38 5.49 -28.19
C VAL A 239 -3.40 5.91 -29.68
N LYS A 240 -2.89 7.11 -30.00
CA LYS A 240 -2.90 7.70 -31.34
C LYS A 240 -2.04 6.91 -32.33
N ARG A 241 -0.97 6.25 -31.88
CA ARG A 241 -0.11 5.41 -32.74
C ARG A 241 -0.74 4.07 -33.13
N PHE A 242 -1.70 3.56 -32.38
CA PHE A 242 -2.38 2.30 -32.71
C PHE A 242 -3.30 2.38 -33.93
N ARG A 243 -3.84 3.57 -34.25
CA ARG A 243 -4.61 3.78 -35.48
C ARG A 243 -3.78 3.51 -36.75
N LEU A 244 -2.47 3.73 -36.69
CA LEU A 244 -1.55 3.42 -37.80
C LEU A 244 -1.31 1.91 -37.94
N LEU A 245 -1.22 1.19 -36.81
CA LEU A 245 -1.13 -0.27 -36.80
C LEU A 245 -2.41 -0.92 -37.34
N GLU A 246 -3.58 -0.34 -37.05
CA GLU A 246 -4.87 -0.83 -37.56
C GLU A 246 -4.94 -0.77 -39.10
N SER A 247 -4.36 0.25 -39.73
CA SER A 247 -4.22 0.32 -41.18
C SER A 247 -3.31 -0.76 -41.79
N LYS A 248 -2.33 -1.27 -41.03
CA LYS A 248 -1.38 -2.31 -41.47
C LYS A 248 -1.98 -3.72 -41.42
N TYR A 249 -2.75 -4.04 -40.38
CA TYR A 249 -3.33 -5.39 -40.19
C TYR A 249 -4.73 -5.56 -40.78
N GLY A 250 -5.40 -4.44 -41.10
CA GLY A 250 -6.78 -4.41 -41.58
C GLY A 250 -7.76 -4.05 -40.47
N VAL A 251 -8.85 -3.41 -40.87
CA VAL A 251 -9.89 -2.88 -39.97
C VAL A 251 -10.42 -3.99 -39.07
N GLY A 252 -10.44 -3.75 -37.75
CA GLY A 252 -11.00 -4.67 -36.77
C GLY A 252 -10.07 -5.78 -36.28
N LYS A 253 -8.95 -6.10 -36.97
CA LYS A 253 -8.04 -7.16 -36.49
C LYS A 253 -7.33 -6.83 -35.17
N LEU A 254 -7.13 -5.55 -34.89
CA LEU A 254 -6.57 -5.08 -33.61
C LEU A 254 -7.64 -4.65 -32.61
N ALA A 255 -8.93 -4.84 -32.91
CA ALA A 255 -10.02 -4.38 -32.03
C ALA A 255 -9.90 -4.96 -30.62
N ARG A 256 -9.48 -6.22 -30.52
CA ARG A 256 -9.32 -6.94 -29.27
C ARG A 256 -8.12 -6.46 -28.45
N VAL A 257 -6.96 -6.27 -29.09
CA VAL A 257 -5.79 -5.62 -28.48
C VAL A 257 -6.16 -4.22 -27.98
N MET A 258 -6.95 -3.47 -28.75
CA MET A 258 -7.45 -2.15 -28.36
C MET A 258 -8.36 -2.20 -27.14
N GLN A 259 -9.26 -3.18 -27.04
CA GLN A 259 -10.09 -3.39 -25.85
C GLN A 259 -9.22 -3.65 -24.60
N ILE A 260 -8.18 -4.48 -24.72
CA ILE A 260 -7.23 -4.77 -23.62
C ILE A 260 -6.49 -3.50 -23.17
N LEU A 261 -6.00 -2.69 -24.12
CA LEU A 261 -5.31 -1.44 -23.80
C LEU A 261 -6.23 -0.39 -23.19
N LEU A 262 -7.49 -0.32 -23.62
CA LEU A 262 -8.50 0.56 -23.02
C LEU A 262 -8.86 0.10 -21.62
N GLU A 263 -8.96 -1.20 -21.38
CA GLU A 263 -9.19 -1.73 -20.04
C GLU A 263 -8.00 -1.49 -19.11
N ALA A 264 -6.76 -1.63 -19.59
CA ALA A 264 -5.58 -1.27 -18.82
C ALA A 264 -5.57 0.20 -18.38
N LYS A 265 -6.26 1.08 -19.13
CA LYS A 265 -6.45 2.50 -18.79
C LYS A 265 -7.59 2.78 -17.82
N THR A 266 -8.58 1.90 -17.71
CA THR A 266 -9.70 2.10 -16.80
C THR A 266 -9.26 1.88 -15.36
N LEU A 267 -9.96 2.48 -14.40
CA LEU A 267 -9.71 2.30 -12.97
C LEU A 267 -10.69 1.24 -12.41
N ARG A 268 -10.51 -0.01 -12.81
CA ARG A 268 -11.16 -1.17 -12.20
C ARG A 268 -10.15 -1.90 -11.31
N SER A 269 -10.50 -2.15 -10.04
CA SER A 269 -9.60 -2.80 -9.08
C SER A 269 -9.82 -4.31 -8.94
N ASP A 270 -8.83 -4.99 -8.40
CA ASP A 270 -8.90 -6.41 -8.04
C ASP A 270 -10.07 -6.65 -7.08
N HIS A 271 -10.26 -5.75 -6.11
CA HIS A 271 -11.39 -5.80 -5.17
C HIS A 271 -12.76 -5.78 -5.89
N GLN A 272 -12.94 -4.90 -6.88
CA GLN A 272 -14.17 -4.85 -7.67
C GLN A 272 -14.36 -6.12 -8.49
N MET A 273 -13.28 -6.67 -9.08
CA MET A 273 -13.33 -7.91 -9.86
C MET A 273 -13.70 -9.11 -8.99
N ILE A 274 -13.08 -9.25 -7.81
CA ILE A 274 -13.38 -10.35 -6.88
C ILE A 274 -14.84 -10.28 -6.44
N LEU A 275 -15.34 -9.12 -6.01
CA LEU A 275 -16.73 -8.97 -5.59
C LEU A 275 -17.73 -9.27 -6.71
N ARG A 276 -17.37 -8.97 -7.96
CA ARG A 276 -18.27 -9.15 -9.12
C ARG A 276 -18.32 -10.59 -9.61
N TYR A 277 -17.17 -11.26 -9.70
CA TYR A 277 -17.05 -12.54 -10.41
C TYR A 277 -16.92 -13.77 -9.49
N THR A 278 -16.71 -13.57 -8.18
CA THR A 278 -16.59 -14.69 -7.24
C THR A 278 -17.82 -14.81 -6.36
N LYS A 279 -18.22 -16.06 -6.09
CA LYS A 279 -19.28 -16.38 -5.12
C LYS A 279 -18.63 -16.99 -3.90
N GLY A 280 -18.90 -16.42 -2.72
CA GLY A 280 -18.45 -16.97 -1.44
C GLY A 280 -17.01 -16.62 -1.05
N SER A 281 -16.53 -17.34 -0.04
CA SER A 281 -15.18 -17.24 0.52
C SER A 281 -14.15 -17.96 -0.35
N GLY A 282 -12.92 -17.46 -0.37
CA GLY A 282 -11.83 -18.06 -1.14
C GLY A 282 -10.59 -17.18 -1.14
N TYR A 283 -9.60 -17.55 -1.95
CA TYR A 283 -8.39 -16.76 -2.15
C TYR A 283 -7.95 -16.78 -3.62
N SER A 284 -7.28 -15.73 -4.06
CA SER A 284 -6.75 -15.66 -5.42
C SER A 284 -5.45 -16.46 -5.55
N THR A 285 -5.12 -16.94 -6.75
CA THR A 285 -3.77 -17.45 -7.06
C THR A 285 -2.72 -16.45 -6.58
N PRO A 286 -1.73 -16.89 -5.77
CA PRO A 286 -0.65 -16.02 -5.32
C PRO A 286 0.21 -15.50 -6.48
N LEU A 287 0.56 -14.22 -6.40
CA LEU A 287 1.47 -13.56 -7.33
C LEU A 287 2.74 -13.17 -6.59
N GLU A 288 3.89 -13.59 -7.09
CA GLU A 288 5.16 -13.01 -6.68
C GLU A 288 5.31 -11.63 -7.31
N LEU A 289 5.58 -10.63 -6.48
CA LEU A 289 5.74 -9.24 -6.86
C LEU A 289 7.19 -8.82 -6.68
N GLY A 290 7.79 -8.37 -7.77
CA GLY A 290 9.08 -7.70 -7.73
C GLY A 290 8.92 -6.19 -7.87
N ALA A 291 9.93 -5.56 -8.46
CA ALA A 291 9.88 -4.13 -8.75
C ALA A 291 8.78 -3.83 -9.79
N TYR A 292 7.80 -2.99 -9.43
CA TYR A 292 6.65 -2.65 -10.29
C TYR A 292 6.62 -1.17 -10.65
N GLY A 293 6.04 -0.81 -11.81
CA GLY A 293 5.91 0.60 -12.19
C GLY A 293 7.27 1.28 -12.39
N ARG A 294 7.53 2.39 -11.69
CA ARG A 294 8.86 3.03 -11.75
C ARG A 294 9.95 2.27 -10.98
N GLY A 295 9.58 1.23 -10.23
CA GLY A 295 10.45 0.41 -9.40
C GLY A 295 11.68 -0.11 -10.14
N PRO A 296 11.57 -0.80 -11.29
CA PRO A 296 12.73 -1.40 -11.96
C PRO A 296 13.83 -0.39 -12.33
N GLU A 297 13.46 0.82 -12.77
CA GLU A 297 14.43 1.88 -13.06
C GLU A 297 15.13 2.37 -11.79
N LEU A 298 14.38 2.50 -10.69
CA LEU A 298 14.92 2.94 -9.40
C LEU A 298 15.82 1.87 -8.78
N ILE A 299 15.37 0.62 -8.74
CA ILE A 299 16.16 -0.51 -8.23
C ILE A 299 17.47 -0.64 -9.02
N GLY A 300 17.42 -0.55 -10.35
CA GLY A 300 18.63 -0.56 -11.18
C GLY A 300 19.58 0.63 -10.93
N ARG A 301 19.08 1.78 -10.45
CA ARG A 301 19.94 2.90 -10.01
C ARG A 301 20.55 2.65 -8.64
N TYR A 302 19.80 2.11 -7.69
CA TYR A 302 20.33 1.75 -6.36
C TYR A 302 21.41 0.67 -6.43
N GLU A 303 21.31 -0.22 -7.42
CA GLU A 303 22.31 -1.25 -7.67
C GLU A 303 23.59 -0.70 -8.31
N ARG A 304 23.47 0.13 -9.37
CA ARG A 304 24.63 0.57 -10.15
C ARG A 304 25.31 1.83 -9.61
N GLU A 305 24.51 2.80 -9.20
CA GLU A 305 24.94 4.19 -8.96
C GLU A 305 24.27 4.77 -7.68
N PRO A 306 24.30 4.08 -6.53
CA PRO A 306 23.62 4.52 -5.31
C PRO A 306 24.11 5.89 -4.81
N GLY A 307 25.42 6.13 -4.80
CA GLY A 307 25.99 7.42 -4.36
C GLY A 307 25.61 8.59 -5.28
N GLU A 308 25.55 8.37 -6.60
CA GLU A 308 25.07 9.40 -7.54
C GLU A 308 23.58 9.69 -7.33
N TYR A 309 22.79 8.66 -7.01
CA TYR A 309 21.39 8.85 -6.63
C TYR A 309 21.28 9.71 -5.36
N VAL A 310 22.07 9.43 -4.32
CA VAL A 310 22.08 10.24 -3.08
C VAL A 310 22.43 11.69 -3.39
N ALA A 311 23.53 11.95 -4.10
CA ALA A 311 23.96 13.30 -4.47
C ALA A 311 22.88 14.08 -5.24
N LYS A 312 22.07 13.39 -6.05
CA LYS A 312 21.04 14.00 -6.89
C LYS A 312 19.70 14.22 -6.17
N TYR A 313 19.30 13.29 -5.31
CA TYR A 313 17.95 13.26 -4.73
C TYR A 313 17.90 13.59 -3.23
N PHE A 314 19.05 13.75 -2.59
CA PHE A 314 19.21 14.18 -1.20
C PHE A 314 20.11 15.44 -1.02
N PRO A 315 20.09 16.45 -1.92
CA PRO A 315 20.96 17.61 -1.77
C PRO A 315 20.69 18.40 -0.49
N GLU A 316 19.43 18.56 -0.08
CA GLU A 316 19.07 19.35 1.09
C GLU A 316 19.39 18.59 2.39
N ALA A 317 19.28 17.25 2.39
CA ALA A 317 19.75 16.45 3.52
C ALA A 317 21.27 16.50 3.68
N MET A 318 22.03 16.56 2.57
CA MET A 318 23.48 16.77 2.61
C MET A 318 23.83 18.15 3.19
N ASP A 319 23.09 19.20 2.82
CA ASP A 319 23.30 20.56 3.32
C ASP A 319 22.98 20.70 4.81
N GLU A 320 21.97 19.96 5.31
CA GLU A 320 21.55 19.96 6.72
C GLU A 320 22.39 19.04 7.62
N ALA A 321 23.17 18.11 7.06
CA ALA A 321 23.93 17.13 7.83
C ALA A 321 25.15 17.75 8.53
N GLU A 322 25.32 17.44 9.82
CA GLU A 322 26.55 17.82 10.56
C GLU A 322 27.81 17.16 9.96
N ASP A 323 27.66 15.91 9.51
CA ASP A 323 28.67 15.17 8.74
C ASP A 323 28.10 14.75 7.37
N PRO A 324 28.27 15.57 6.33
CA PRO A 324 27.77 15.25 5.00
C PRO A 324 28.43 14.00 4.39
N LYS A 325 29.69 13.69 4.73
CA LYS A 325 30.38 12.51 4.21
C LYS A 325 29.82 11.24 4.86
N GLY A 326 29.66 11.24 6.18
CA GLY A 326 29.04 10.14 6.91
C GLY A 326 27.60 9.89 6.45
N PHE A 327 26.81 10.94 6.23
CA PHE A 327 25.45 10.79 5.68
C PHE A 327 25.47 10.20 4.25
N MET A 328 26.38 10.64 3.38
CA MET A 328 26.53 10.06 2.04
C MET A 328 26.83 8.55 2.10
N GLU A 329 27.75 8.14 2.96
CA GLU A 329 28.12 6.73 3.15
C GLU A 329 26.93 5.90 3.66
N GLU A 330 26.26 6.36 4.73
CA GLU A 330 25.08 5.72 5.31
C GLU A 330 23.94 5.60 4.29
N ALA A 331 23.59 6.70 3.62
CA ALA A 331 22.51 6.72 2.64
C ALA A 331 22.83 5.80 1.45
N THR A 332 24.09 5.77 1.01
CA THR A 332 24.54 4.86 -0.06
C THR A 332 24.36 3.41 0.37
N GLU A 333 24.80 3.04 1.57
CA GLU A 333 24.65 1.68 2.11
C GLU A 333 23.18 1.25 2.20
N VAL A 334 22.32 2.11 2.76
CA VAL A 334 20.88 1.85 2.87
C VAL A 334 20.28 1.62 1.49
N LEU A 335 20.55 2.51 0.52
CA LEU A 335 20.01 2.35 -0.83
C LEU A 335 20.54 1.09 -1.54
N SER A 336 21.82 0.79 -1.40
CA SER A 336 22.44 -0.43 -1.97
C SER A 336 21.86 -1.73 -1.42
N SER A 337 21.28 -1.71 -0.22
CA SER A 337 20.63 -2.88 0.37
C SER A 337 19.25 -3.19 -0.25
N ILE A 338 18.53 -2.16 -0.74
CA ILE A 338 17.14 -2.29 -1.21
C ILE A 338 16.99 -3.32 -2.35
N PRO A 339 17.84 -3.34 -3.40
CA PRO A 339 17.74 -4.34 -4.47
C PRO A 339 17.81 -5.79 -3.98
N SER A 340 18.48 -6.04 -2.85
CA SER A 340 18.67 -7.37 -2.27
C SER A 340 17.52 -7.81 -1.36
N LEU A 341 16.53 -6.94 -1.10
CA LEU A 341 15.33 -7.32 -0.37
C LEU A 341 14.55 -8.37 -1.16
N SER A 342 13.92 -9.30 -0.44
CA SER A 342 13.08 -10.34 -1.05
C SER A 342 11.90 -9.74 -1.81
N THR A 343 11.48 -10.42 -2.88
CA THR A 343 10.18 -10.19 -3.50
C THR A 343 9.04 -10.42 -2.50
N ILE A 344 7.83 -9.94 -2.82
CA ILE A 344 6.64 -10.11 -1.98
C ILE A 344 5.68 -11.05 -2.69
N VAL A 345 5.26 -12.13 -2.04
CA VAL A 345 4.10 -12.91 -2.47
C VAL A 345 2.83 -12.19 -2.01
N SER A 346 1.97 -11.85 -2.96
CA SER A 346 0.72 -11.16 -2.73
C SER A 346 -0.46 -12.00 -3.24
N PHE A 347 -1.51 -12.11 -2.44
CA PHE A 347 -2.77 -12.70 -2.86
C PHE A 347 -3.95 -12.00 -2.18
N HIS A 348 -5.13 -12.16 -2.76
CA HIS A 348 -6.37 -11.70 -2.14
C HIS A 348 -7.05 -12.84 -1.41
N ILE A 349 -7.71 -12.54 -0.31
CA ILE A 349 -8.50 -13.50 0.47
C ILE A 349 -9.83 -12.89 0.87
N ARG A 350 -10.89 -13.69 0.87
CA ARG A 350 -12.20 -13.35 1.41
C ARG A 350 -12.63 -14.47 2.32
N LEU A 351 -12.72 -14.17 3.62
CA LEU A 351 -13.00 -15.17 4.65
C LEU A 351 -14.50 -15.44 4.82
N ASP A 352 -15.35 -14.46 4.50
CA ASP A 352 -16.81 -14.56 4.54
C ASP A 352 -17.41 -13.89 3.31
N GLU A 353 -18.52 -14.44 2.79
CA GLU A 353 -19.21 -13.91 1.61
C GLU A 353 -19.81 -12.51 1.80
N ARG A 354 -19.95 -12.03 3.03
CA ARG A 354 -20.44 -10.69 3.33
C ARG A 354 -19.30 -9.70 3.54
N ASP A 355 -18.07 -10.19 3.59
CA ASP A 355 -16.88 -9.38 3.84
C ASP A 355 -16.23 -8.89 2.54
N THR A 356 -15.43 -7.83 2.68
CA THR A 356 -14.59 -7.28 1.62
C THR A 356 -13.31 -8.10 1.44
N PRO A 357 -12.84 -8.32 0.20
CA PRO A 357 -11.54 -8.94 -0.06
C PRO A 357 -10.41 -8.17 0.63
N LEU A 358 -9.55 -8.91 1.33
CA LEU A 358 -8.30 -8.43 1.91
C LEU A 358 -7.15 -8.79 0.97
N ARG A 359 -6.18 -7.89 0.85
CA ARG A 359 -4.89 -8.20 0.22
C ARG A 359 -3.89 -8.60 1.30
N ILE A 360 -3.24 -9.73 1.08
CA ILE A 360 -2.22 -10.30 1.95
C ILE A 360 -0.87 -10.22 1.23
N ASP A 361 0.10 -9.56 1.87
CA ASP A 361 1.48 -9.45 1.40
C ASP A 361 2.40 -10.18 2.38
N VAL A 362 3.26 -11.06 1.87
CA VAL A 362 4.23 -11.82 2.66
C VAL A 362 5.56 -11.88 1.91
N PRO A 363 6.72 -11.67 2.54
CA PRO A 363 8.01 -11.87 1.89
C PRO A 363 8.15 -13.26 1.28
N SER A 364 8.69 -13.34 0.07
CA SER A 364 8.79 -14.57 -0.71
C SER A 364 9.64 -15.66 -0.03
N TRP A 365 10.62 -15.25 0.79
CA TRP A 365 11.44 -16.18 1.58
C TRP A 365 10.62 -17.02 2.56
N ALA A 366 9.45 -16.55 3.01
CA ALA A 366 8.57 -17.31 3.90
C ALA A 366 7.99 -18.57 3.21
N PHE A 367 8.06 -18.63 1.89
CA PHE A 367 7.66 -19.77 1.05
C PHE A 367 8.86 -20.50 0.44
N GLY A 368 10.08 -20.24 0.92
CA GLY A 368 11.31 -20.83 0.37
C GLY A 368 11.76 -20.23 -0.97
N ILE A 369 11.19 -19.11 -1.39
CA ILE A 369 11.58 -18.42 -2.63
C ILE A 369 12.70 -17.41 -2.30
N ASN A 370 13.86 -17.57 -2.95
CA ASN A 370 15.05 -16.76 -2.70
C ASN A 370 15.25 -15.61 -3.69
N ARG A 371 14.22 -15.24 -4.46
CA ARG A 371 14.28 -14.13 -5.40
C ARG A 371 14.22 -12.78 -4.68
N THR A 372 14.96 -11.81 -5.22
CA THR A 372 15.08 -10.44 -4.71
C THR A 372 14.47 -9.43 -5.68
N LEU A 373 14.36 -8.18 -5.27
CA LEU A 373 13.76 -7.12 -6.09
C LEU A 373 14.51 -6.84 -7.40
N LYS A 374 15.81 -7.15 -7.47
CA LYS A 374 16.59 -7.08 -8.72
C LYS A 374 16.35 -8.27 -9.66
N ASP A 375 15.89 -9.41 -9.13
CA ASP A 375 15.70 -10.64 -9.92
C ASP A 375 14.35 -10.66 -10.64
N LEU A 376 13.35 -9.95 -10.11
CA LEU A 376 12.00 -9.93 -10.65
C LEU A 376 11.52 -8.50 -10.94
N HIS A 377 11.20 -8.23 -12.19
CA HIS A 377 10.48 -7.03 -12.61
C HIS A 377 9.04 -7.41 -12.94
N GLY A 378 8.07 -6.68 -12.39
CA GLY A 378 6.66 -6.99 -12.58
C GLY A 378 6.12 -7.98 -11.55
N PHE A 379 5.36 -8.96 -12.04
CA PHE A 379 4.76 -10.02 -11.23
C PHE A 379 4.88 -11.38 -11.94
N ALA A 380 4.85 -12.47 -11.18
CA ALA A 380 4.82 -13.83 -11.69
C ALA A 380 3.78 -14.68 -10.91
N PRO A 381 2.91 -15.47 -11.58
CA PRO A 381 1.96 -16.32 -10.89
C PRO A 381 2.65 -17.52 -10.23
N LEU A 382 2.18 -17.91 -9.04
CA LEU A 382 2.67 -19.06 -8.28
C LEU A 382 1.51 -20.07 -8.11
N GLN A 383 1.32 -20.94 -9.10
CA GLN A 383 0.17 -21.87 -9.14
C GLN A 383 0.26 -22.97 -8.06
N ASP A 384 1.46 -23.44 -7.74
CA ASP A 384 1.69 -24.56 -6.83
C ASP A 384 2.14 -24.12 -5.42
N LEU A 385 2.04 -22.82 -5.11
CA LEU A 385 2.38 -22.32 -3.79
C LEU A 385 1.26 -22.68 -2.79
N ASP A 386 1.66 -23.17 -1.61
CA ASP A 386 0.75 -23.47 -0.52
C ASP A 386 0.67 -22.31 0.51
N PRO A 387 -0.39 -21.49 0.52
CA PRO A 387 -0.59 -20.43 1.51
C PRO A 387 -1.29 -20.92 2.78
N THR A 388 -1.53 -22.23 2.96
CA THR A 388 -2.43 -22.78 4.00
C THR A 388 -2.04 -22.33 5.40
N LYS A 389 -0.75 -22.28 5.75
CA LYS A 389 -0.29 -21.82 7.08
C LYS A 389 -0.76 -20.38 7.39
N ILE A 390 -0.65 -19.47 6.42
CA ILE A 390 -1.05 -18.07 6.58
C ILE A 390 -2.57 -17.94 6.59
N ILE A 391 -3.26 -18.67 5.70
CA ILE A 391 -4.72 -18.67 5.65
C ILE A 391 -5.30 -19.19 6.96
N ALA A 392 -4.76 -20.27 7.52
CA ALA A 392 -5.22 -20.82 8.78
C ALA A 392 -5.02 -19.85 9.96
N MET A 393 -3.89 -19.15 10.01
CA MET A 393 -3.66 -18.08 10.98
C MET A 393 -4.72 -16.97 10.85
N LEU A 394 -4.99 -16.49 9.62
CA LEU A 394 -5.99 -15.45 9.38
C LEU A 394 -7.40 -15.92 9.76
N ARG A 395 -7.75 -17.18 9.46
CA ARG A 395 -9.04 -17.78 9.82
C ARG A 395 -9.21 -17.93 11.34
N THR A 396 -8.15 -18.31 12.05
CA THR A 396 -8.19 -18.45 13.51
C THR A 396 -8.40 -17.09 14.18
N LEU A 397 -7.83 -16.03 13.61
CA LEU A 397 -7.97 -14.67 14.11
C LEU A 397 -9.19 -13.94 13.52
N PHE A 398 -10.03 -14.58 12.72
CA PHE A 398 -11.20 -13.97 12.11
C PHE A 398 -12.39 -13.94 13.07
N GLY A 399 -12.90 -12.74 13.39
CA GLY A 399 -14.05 -12.54 14.28
C GLY A 399 -15.35 -12.20 13.54
N GLY A 400 -15.45 -12.53 12.24
CA GLY A 400 -16.58 -12.18 11.38
C GLY A 400 -16.46 -10.79 10.74
N VAL A 401 -17.50 -10.37 10.00
CA VAL A 401 -17.53 -9.12 9.21
C VAL A 401 -17.20 -7.86 10.02
N ARG A 402 -17.42 -7.87 11.35
CA ARG A 402 -17.06 -6.75 12.23
C ARG A 402 -15.57 -6.71 12.60
N HIS A 403 -14.91 -7.86 12.57
CA HIS A 403 -13.55 -8.07 13.03
C HIS A 403 -12.78 -8.94 12.03
N TYR A 404 -12.35 -8.33 10.93
CA TYR A 404 -11.60 -9.00 9.86
C TYR A 404 -10.31 -9.70 10.37
N ASN A 405 -9.75 -9.21 11.47
CA ASN A 405 -8.75 -9.87 12.28
C ASN A 405 -8.88 -9.30 13.71
N ILE A 406 -9.10 -10.15 14.72
CA ILE A 406 -9.39 -9.72 16.10
C ILE A 406 -8.20 -8.94 16.69
N LEU A 407 -6.97 -9.37 16.44
CA LEU A 407 -5.79 -8.68 16.98
C LEU A 407 -5.62 -7.31 16.33
N LEU A 408 -5.61 -7.23 15.00
CA LEU A 408 -5.51 -5.95 14.30
C LEU A 408 -6.67 -5.01 14.65
N THR A 409 -7.90 -5.54 14.77
CA THR A 409 -9.05 -4.72 15.18
C THR A 409 -8.91 -4.22 16.62
N THR A 410 -8.30 -5.00 17.52
CA THR A 410 -8.02 -4.57 18.89
C THR A 410 -7.00 -3.43 18.89
N VAL A 411 -5.92 -3.60 18.13
CA VAL A 411 -4.87 -2.56 18.04
C VAL A 411 -5.42 -1.28 17.41
N ASP A 412 -6.15 -1.35 16.28
CA ASP A 412 -6.81 -0.20 15.63
C ASP A 412 -7.65 0.61 16.62
N ASN A 413 -8.52 -0.08 17.37
CA ASN A 413 -9.40 0.57 18.35
C ASN A 413 -8.62 1.30 19.45
N ASP A 414 -7.53 0.69 19.93
CA ASP A 414 -6.70 1.23 21.01
C ASP A 414 -5.82 2.39 20.53
N VAL A 415 -5.28 2.32 19.31
CA VAL A 415 -4.49 3.40 18.73
C VAL A 415 -5.35 4.52 18.19
N ARG A 416 -6.64 4.34 17.93
CA ARG A 416 -7.49 5.36 17.28
C ARG A 416 -7.43 6.76 17.91
N LEU A 417 -6.84 7.72 17.20
CA LEU A 417 -6.77 9.12 17.61
C LEU A 417 -8.09 9.84 17.34
N ARG A 418 -8.96 9.87 18.35
CA ARG A 418 -10.23 10.61 18.29
C ARG A 418 -10.00 12.11 18.49
N ARG A 419 -10.88 12.93 17.92
CA ARG A 419 -10.80 14.40 18.00
C ARG A 419 -10.77 14.91 19.44
N ASN A 420 -11.56 14.33 20.33
CA ASN A 420 -11.59 14.69 21.75
C ASN A 420 -10.27 14.38 22.48
N ILE A 421 -9.53 13.34 22.09
CA ILE A 421 -8.20 13.02 22.66
C ILE A 421 -7.18 14.07 22.22
N VAL A 422 -7.15 14.36 20.92
CA VAL A 422 -6.19 15.32 20.37
C VAL A 422 -6.49 16.74 20.88
N ASP A 423 -7.72 17.19 20.69
CA ASP A 423 -8.12 18.58 20.97
C ASP A 423 -8.37 18.81 22.48
N GLY A 424 -8.83 17.79 23.21
CA GLY A 424 -9.19 17.91 24.63
C GLY A 424 -8.14 17.39 25.62
N THR A 425 -7.08 16.72 25.15
CA THR A 425 -6.02 16.20 26.03
C THR A 425 -4.63 16.61 25.55
N TYR A 426 -4.24 16.26 24.32
CA TYR A 426 -2.87 16.51 23.85
C TYR A 426 -2.57 17.99 23.63
N LEU A 427 -3.47 18.74 22.97
CA LEU A 427 -3.27 20.18 22.78
C LEU A 427 -3.19 20.95 24.11
N PRO A 428 -4.10 20.77 25.08
CA PRO A 428 -3.97 21.43 26.39
C PRO A 428 -2.69 21.09 27.14
N ILE A 429 -2.23 19.83 27.09
CA ILE A 429 -0.95 19.44 27.70
C ILE A 429 0.21 20.18 27.02
N LEU A 430 0.21 20.27 25.69
CA LEU A 430 1.22 20.98 24.93
C LEU A 430 1.24 22.48 25.28
N GLU A 431 0.08 23.13 25.28
CA GLU A 431 -0.08 24.54 25.66
C GLU A 431 0.46 24.83 27.06
N LYS A 432 0.07 24.00 28.03
CA LYS A 432 0.53 24.11 29.42
C LYS A 432 2.04 23.89 29.54
N SER A 433 2.57 22.89 28.85
CA SER A 433 3.99 22.52 28.94
C SER A 433 4.91 23.56 28.30
N LEU A 434 4.44 24.22 27.23
CA LEU A 434 5.17 25.28 26.53
C LEU A 434 4.94 26.68 27.13
N GLY A 435 4.09 26.80 28.16
CA GLY A 435 3.78 28.09 28.79
C GLY A 435 3.15 29.11 27.84
N LEU A 436 2.41 28.66 26.83
CA LEU A 436 1.84 29.54 25.82
C LEU A 436 0.72 30.41 26.43
N GLN A 437 0.81 31.73 26.22
CA GLN A 437 -0.20 32.69 26.70
C GLN A 437 -1.51 32.62 25.91
N LEU A 438 -1.46 32.10 24.68
CA LEU A 438 -2.61 31.93 23.79
C LEU A 438 -2.78 30.46 23.41
N PRO A 439 -4.01 29.93 23.37
CA PRO A 439 -4.25 28.55 22.98
C PRO A 439 -3.87 28.30 21.52
N ILE A 440 -3.36 27.11 21.23
CA ILE A 440 -3.06 26.61 19.90
C ILE A 440 -4.39 26.37 19.19
N ARG A 441 -4.81 27.30 18.33
CA ARG A 441 -6.11 27.23 17.63
C ARG A 441 -5.99 26.56 16.25
N PRO A 442 -6.71 25.46 16.00
CA PRO A 442 -6.86 24.91 14.66
C PRO A 442 -7.61 25.86 13.72
N VAL A 443 -7.22 25.94 12.44
CA VAL A 443 -7.83 26.85 11.46
C VAL A 443 -9.29 26.50 11.12
N ARG A 444 -9.73 25.23 11.25
CA ARG A 444 -11.10 24.82 10.90
C ARG A 444 -12.11 25.24 11.97
N GLY A 445 -13.09 26.07 11.56
CA GLY A 445 -14.18 26.57 12.41
C GLY A 445 -14.01 28.01 12.89
N TYR A 446 -12.94 28.70 12.46
CA TYR A 446 -12.66 30.06 12.88
C TYR A 446 -13.27 31.09 11.91
N ARG A 447 -14.32 31.81 12.35
CA ARG A 447 -14.68 33.13 11.81
C ARG A 447 -13.97 34.17 12.68
N ARG A 448 -13.21 35.08 12.08
CA ARG A 448 -12.37 36.09 12.79
C ARG A 448 -13.20 36.87 13.82
N GLY A 449 -12.78 36.81 15.08
CA GLY A 449 -13.10 37.80 16.12
C GLY A 449 -11.80 38.14 16.83
N TRP A 450 -11.32 39.36 16.59
CA TRP A 450 -10.17 39.92 17.31
C TRP A 450 -10.61 40.26 18.74
N TYR A 451 -9.75 40.01 19.73
CA TYR A 451 -9.78 40.80 20.95
C TYR A 451 -8.44 41.53 21.05
N VAL A 452 -8.52 42.82 20.76
CA VAL A 452 -7.63 43.83 21.34
C VAL A 452 -8.18 44.11 22.74
N SER A 453 -7.34 43.96 23.73
CA SER A 453 -7.38 44.72 24.99
C SER A 453 -5.97 44.72 25.55
#